data_AF-A0A9Q3X7P8-F1
#
_entry.id   AF-A0A9Q3X7P8-F1
#
_cell.length_a   1.000
_cell.length_b   1.000
_cell.length_c   1.000
_cell.angle_alpha   90.00
_cell.angle_beta   90.00
_cell.angle_gamma   90.00
#
_symmetry.space_group_name_H-M   'P 1'
#
loop_
_entity.id
_entity.type
_entity.pdbx_description
1 polymer ?
#
loop_
_entity_poly.entity_id
_entity_poly.type
_entity_poly.pdbx_seq_one_letter_code
_entity_poly.pdbx_strand_id
1 'polypeptide(L)'
;MSTIHLPSRLHSETPLSRPHAPPALHSSADTHAAALQALLESGPNSARAPKLPDNPAPLPAQRAAMEREINALGAQLGRKMVEGMLRNPDTAESQAYFNKIDTLLTPDTLKGVLNGPNPKACTKALTLIETQLNKNAINSALTPIETEQVEAYRNYIDSAMFNLKASLMSAPPESRFEMVRAFSRREHAPLTNIQHYINTLKDKSEHLCDIATQVREAIGALQFAHPEEWRKDDYREPAGGLHARTYSFAHMNESTLEHPSEIRNFVTGRDKLDLSGIGRQLNKPLQCVNRLSGHSGEIQLHYSRAKNTSVVSVSANRGQTAFVVKVFGQVKERDLSV
;
A
#
# COMPACT_ATOMS: atom_id res chain seq x y z
N MET A 1 86.60 31.76 -56.18
CA MET A 1 87.23 30.94 -55.13
C MET A 1 86.29 30.87 -53.95
N SER A 2 86.12 29.65 -53.44
CA SER A 2 85.55 29.27 -52.13
C SER A 2 84.04 29.51 -51.92
N THR A 3 83.15 28.53 -52.15
CA THR A 3 82.82 27.30 -51.37
C THR A 3 81.95 27.56 -50.12
N ILE A 4 80.66 27.15 -50.18
CA ILE A 4 80.08 25.97 -49.46
C ILE A 4 79.35 26.44 -48.17
N HIS A 5 78.15 26.02 -47.73
CA HIS A 5 77.38 24.78 -47.86
C HIS A 5 75.86 25.08 -47.77
N LEU A 6 75.06 24.40 -48.61
CA LEU A 6 73.66 24.04 -48.31
C LEU A 6 73.68 22.70 -47.53
N PRO A 7 72.63 22.38 -46.75
CA PRO A 7 71.61 21.45 -47.27
C PRO A 7 70.17 21.94 -47.00
N SER A 8 69.27 21.92 -47.99
CA SER A 8 68.44 20.76 -48.44
C SER A 8 67.39 20.41 -47.39
N ARG A 9 66.06 20.45 -47.61
CA ARG A 9 65.25 20.11 -48.80
C ARG A 9 63.90 20.86 -48.72
N LEU A 10 63.41 21.40 -49.84
CA LEU A 10 62.34 20.88 -50.73
C LEU A 10 61.02 20.66 -49.95
N HIS A 11 59.84 21.10 -50.33
CA HIS A 11 59.16 21.60 -51.53
C HIS A 11 57.71 21.83 -51.02
N SER A 12 56.77 22.59 -51.57
CA SER A 12 56.63 23.54 -52.66
C SER A 12 55.21 24.11 -52.51
N GLU A 13 55.05 25.38 -52.88
CA GLU A 13 53.92 25.96 -53.61
C GLU A 13 52.46 25.68 -53.17
N THR A 14 51.81 26.75 -52.67
CA THR A 14 50.46 27.34 -52.99
C THR A 14 49.21 26.43 -53.16
N PRO A 15 47.94 26.88 -52.91
CA PRO A 15 47.40 28.23 -53.15
C PRO A 15 46.26 28.74 -52.22
N LEU A 16 45.86 30.00 -52.47
CA LEU A 16 44.57 30.69 -52.19
C LEU A 16 43.45 29.95 -51.42
N SER A 17 43.00 30.55 -50.31
CA SER A 17 41.71 30.23 -49.66
C SER A 17 40.85 31.48 -49.47
N ARG A 18 39.60 31.36 -49.94
CA ARG A 18 38.49 32.34 -49.89
C ARG A 18 37.78 32.29 -48.52
N PRO A 19 36.76 33.14 -48.27
CA PRO A 19 36.57 33.92 -47.05
C PRO A 19 35.97 33.14 -45.88
N HIS A 20 36.35 33.49 -44.65
CA HIS A 20 35.74 32.99 -43.43
C HIS A 20 34.32 33.57 -43.24
N ALA A 21 33.32 32.71 -43.35
CA ALA A 21 32.01 32.93 -42.74
C ALA A 21 32.10 32.70 -41.21
N PRO A 22 31.38 33.46 -40.38
CA PRO A 22 31.36 33.25 -38.94
C PRO A 22 30.58 31.97 -38.58
N PRO A 23 30.94 31.27 -37.49
CA PRO A 23 30.27 30.05 -37.08
C PRO A 23 28.84 30.35 -36.61
N ALA A 24 27.89 29.54 -37.07
CA ALA A 24 26.49 29.58 -36.64
C ALA A 24 26.39 29.31 -35.13
N LEU A 25 25.80 30.26 -34.41
CA LEU A 25 25.32 30.06 -33.04
C LEU A 25 24.17 29.03 -33.08
N HIS A 26 24.47 27.77 -32.81
CA HIS A 26 23.44 26.78 -32.49
C HIS A 26 22.74 27.21 -31.19
N SER A 27 21.43 27.37 -31.24
CA SER A 27 20.67 27.87 -30.10
C SER A 27 20.65 26.84 -28.97
N SER A 28 20.69 27.29 -27.71
CA SER A 28 20.64 26.40 -26.52
C SER A 28 19.37 25.55 -26.43
N ALA A 29 18.33 25.87 -27.20
CA ALA A 29 17.12 25.07 -27.32
C ALA A 29 17.33 23.81 -28.17
N ASP A 30 18.19 23.87 -29.18
CA ASP A 30 18.47 22.75 -30.09
C ASP A 30 19.28 21.65 -29.38
N THR A 31 20.23 22.05 -28.53
CA THR A 31 21.00 21.11 -27.68
C THR A 31 20.13 20.46 -26.61
N HIS A 32 19.15 21.19 -26.08
CA HIS A 32 18.23 20.66 -25.08
C HIS A 32 17.30 19.58 -25.64
N ALA A 33 16.70 19.83 -26.81
CA ALA A 33 15.86 18.85 -27.50
C ALA A 33 16.66 17.58 -27.85
N ALA A 34 17.90 17.75 -28.33
CA ALA A 34 18.80 16.63 -28.60
C ALA A 34 19.13 15.80 -27.34
N ALA A 35 19.31 16.46 -26.18
CA ALA A 35 19.56 15.77 -24.92
C ALA A 35 18.36 14.95 -24.43
N LEU A 36 17.14 15.49 -24.52
CA LEU A 36 15.92 14.73 -24.20
C LEU A 36 15.72 13.54 -25.16
N GLN A 37 16.02 13.73 -26.45
CA GLN A 37 15.98 12.63 -27.42
C GLN A 37 17.01 11.54 -27.12
N ALA A 38 18.23 11.93 -26.72
CA ALA A 38 19.25 10.98 -26.28
C ALA A 38 18.82 10.21 -25.01
N LEU A 39 18.08 10.84 -24.10
CA LEU A 39 17.51 10.16 -22.93
C LEU A 39 16.42 9.15 -23.31
N LEU A 40 15.56 9.48 -24.29
CA LEU A 40 14.55 8.55 -24.81
C LEU A 40 15.16 7.32 -25.48
N GLU A 41 16.29 7.51 -26.18
CA GLU A 41 16.95 6.44 -26.93
C GLU A 41 17.96 5.60 -26.13
N SER A 42 18.42 6.12 -25.00
CA SER A 42 19.39 5.43 -24.14
C SER A 42 18.76 4.30 -23.31
N GLY A 43 19.57 3.29 -22.95
CA GLY A 43 19.17 2.23 -22.02
C GLY A 43 19.23 2.65 -20.54
N PRO A 44 18.98 1.72 -19.60
CA PRO A 44 19.17 1.95 -18.16
C PRO A 44 20.62 2.29 -17.83
N ASN A 45 20.83 3.34 -17.03
CA ASN A 45 22.15 3.69 -16.55
C ASN A 45 22.51 2.85 -15.31
N SER A 46 23.25 1.75 -15.52
CA SER A 46 23.68 0.85 -14.45
C SER A 46 24.58 1.50 -13.39
N ALA A 47 25.18 2.66 -13.65
CA ALA A 47 26.00 3.39 -12.69
C ALA A 47 25.18 4.19 -11.66
N ARG A 48 23.85 4.30 -11.84
CA ARG A 48 22.95 5.03 -10.94
C ARG A 48 21.85 4.13 -10.40
N ALA A 49 21.52 4.33 -9.12
CA ALA A 49 20.40 3.68 -8.48
C ALA A 49 19.07 4.25 -9.02
N PRO A 50 18.05 3.41 -9.28
CA PRO A 50 16.73 3.89 -9.69
C PRO A 50 16.01 4.57 -8.52
N LYS A 51 15.09 5.50 -8.83
CA LYS A 51 14.15 6.08 -7.86
C LYS A 51 13.22 4.97 -7.38
N LEU A 52 13.16 4.77 -6.07
CA LEU A 52 12.25 3.83 -5.41
C LEU A 52 10.89 4.50 -5.17
N PRO A 53 9.79 3.73 -5.12
CA PRO A 53 8.49 4.27 -4.76
C PRO A 53 8.43 4.64 -3.28
N ASP A 54 7.58 5.62 -2.95
CA ASP A 54 7.45 6.16 -1.58
C ASP A 54 6.93 5.09 -0.59
N ASN A 55 6.07 4.19 -1.09
CA ASN A 55 5.63 2.98 -0.40
C ASN A 55 6.21 1.74 -1.10
N PRO A 56 7.39 1.25 -0.69
CA PRO A 56 7.92 0.02 -1.24
C PRO A 56 6.99 -1.15 -0.89
N ALA A 57 6.68 -1.97 -1.89
CA ALA A 57 5.99 -3.24 -1.65
C ALA A 57 6.78 -4.06 -0.61
N PRO A 58 6.10 -4.80 0.31
CA PRO A 58 6.78 -5.60 1.32
C PRO A 58 7.82 -6.52 0.66
N LEU A 59 9.01 -6.59 1.24
CA LEU A 59 10.11 -7.38 0.71
C LEU A 59 9.68 -8.84 0.51
N PRO A 60 10.20 -9.58 -0.49
CA PRO A 60 9.83 -10.97 -0.72
C PRO A 60 9.95 -11.87 0.52
N ALA A 61 10.94 -11.61 1.38
CA ALA A 61 11.13 -12.32 2.64
C ALA A 61 10.00 -12.04 3.67
N GLN A 62 9.54 -10.79 3.75
CA GLN A 62 8.42 -10.41 4.63
C GLN A 62 7.11 -11.02 4.12
N ARG A 63 6.90 -11.05 2.80
CA ARG A 63 5.73 -11.73 2.20
C ARG A 63 5.72 -13.23 2.51
N ALA A 64 6.84 -13.91 2.32
CA ALA A 64 6.95 -15.33 2.65
C ALA A 64 6.74 -15.61 4.15
N ALA A 65 7.15 -14.70 5.04
CA ALA A 65 6.87 -14.79 6.47
C ALA A 65 5.38 -14.63 6.76
N MET A 66 4.71 -13.62 6.20
CA MET A 66 3.27 -13.42 6.32
C MET A 66 2.47 -14.62 5.81
N GLU A 67 2.85 -15.20 4.66
CA GLU A 67 2.21 -16.40 4.12
C GLU A 67 2.32 -17.58 5.10
N ARG A 68 3.50 -17.80 5.69
CA ARG A 68 3.69 -18.85 6.70
C ARG A 68 2.81 -18.62 7.93
N GLU A 69 2.72 -17.37 8.39
CA GLU A 69 1.91 -17.02 9.56
C GLU A 69 0.41 -17.19 9.31
N ILE A 70 -0.10 -16.83 8.13
CA ILE A 70 -1.49 -17.07 7.73
C ILE A 70 -1.79 -18.56 7.65
N ASN A 71 -0.88 -19.34 7.05
CA ASN A 71 -1.04 -20.80 6.99
C ASN A 71 -1.02 -21.42 8.39
N ALA A 72 -0.12 -20.97 9.27
CA ALA A 72 -0.07 -21.43 10.66
C ALA A 72 -1.34 -21.03 11.43
N LEU A 73 -1.85 -19.82 11.22
CA LEU A 73 -3.10 -19.37 11.81
C LEU A 73 -4.26 -20.25 11.34
N GLY A 74 -4.41 -20.49 10.04
CA GLY A 74 -5.48 -21.34 9.51
C GLY A 74 -5.40 -22.80 9.97
N ALA A 75 -4.22 -23.30 10.33
CA ALA A 75 -4.06 -24.64 10.91
C ALA A 75 -4.39 -24.69 12.41
N GLN A 76 -4.15 -23.60 13.15
CA GLN A 76 -4.36 -23.52 14.60
C GLN A 76 -5.78 -23.07 14.97
N LEU A 77 -6.38 -22.22 14.13
CA LEU A 77 -7.70 -21.66 14.36
C LEU A 77 -8.76 -22.73 14.09
N GLY A 78 -9.21 -23.39 15.16
CA GLY A 78 -10.29 -24.36 15.12
C GLY A 78 -11.41 -23.99 16.11
N ARG A 79 -12.57 -24.66 15.99
CA ARG A 79 -13.76 -24.40 16.81
C ARG A 79 -13.47 -24.27 18.31
N LYS A 80 -12.70 -25.20 18.89
CA LYS A 80 -12.37 -25.18 20.33
C LYS A 80 -11.53 -23.96 20.72
N MET A 81 -10.62 -23.52 19.85
CA MET A 81 -9.81 -22.34 20.09
C MET A 81 -10.69 -21.09 20.06
N VAL A 82 -11.55 -20.96 19.05
CA VAL A 82 -12.49 -19.83 18.94
C VAL A 82 -13.42 -19.77 20.14
N GLU A 83 -13.99 -20.92 20.55
CA GLU A 83 -14.81 -20.99 21.77
C GLU A 83 -14.00 -20.61 23.02
N GLY A 84 -12.77 -21.08 23.16
CA GLY A 84 -11.89 -20.72 24.27
C GLY A 84 -11.59 -19.23 24.33
N MET A 85 -11.32 -18.61 23.18
CA MET A 85 -11.10 -17.17 23.05
C MET A 85 -12.33 -16.35 23.46
N LEU A 86 -13.52 -16.80 23.03
CA LEU A 86 -14.78 -16.14 23.37
C LEU A 86 -15.18 -16.37 24.83
N ARG A 87 -14.88 -17.55 25.39
CA ARG A 87 -15.13 -17.82 26.81
C ARG A 87 -14.28 -16.95 27.72
N ASN A 88 -13.03 -16.69 27.34
CA ASN A 88 -12.07 -15.97 28.19
C ASN A 88 -11.36 -14.82 27.44
N PRO A 89 -12.08 -13.80 26.97
CA PRO A 89 -11.56 -12.80 26.03
C PRO A 89 -10.43 -11.95 26.62
N ASP A 90 -10.39 -11.79 27.95
CA ASP A 90 -9.41 -10.95 28.64
C ASP A 90 -8.11 -11.70 29.03
N THR A 91 -8.04 -12.99 28.75
CA THR A 91 -6.80 -13.76 29.00
C THR A 91 -5.70 -13.34 28.02
N ALA A 92 -4.45 -13.34 28.48
CA ALA A 92 -3.30 -12.99 27.67
C ALA A 92 -3.20 -13.85 26.39
N GLU A 93 -3.58 -15.13 26.48
CA GLU A 93 -3.62 -16.05 25.34
C GLU A 93 -4.66 -15.61 24.31
N SER A 94 -5.90 -15.34 24.74
CA SER A 94 -6.98 -14.91 23.85
C SER A 94 -6.67 -13.57 23.20
N GLN A 95 -6.15 -12.61 23.97
CA GLN A 95 -5.70 -11.31 23.46
C GLN A 95 -4.58 -11.46 22.42
N ALA A 96 -3.62 -12.36 22.64
CA ALA A 96 -2.57 -12.63 21.67
C ALA A 96 -3.14 -13.16 20.35
N TYR A 97 -4.17 -14.02 20.41
CA TYR A 97 -4.85 -14.50 19.20
C TYR A 97 -5.66 -13.42 18.50
N PHE A 98 -6.42 -12.59 19.23
CA PHE A 98 -7.11 -11.45 18.63
C PHE A 98 -6.13 -10.51 17.92
N ASN A 99 -5.05 -10.13 18.59
CA ASN A 99 -4.03 -9.26 18.00
C ASN A 99 -3.37 -9.89 16.76
N LYS A 100 -3.13 -11.20 16.78
CA LYS A 100 -2.59 -11.94 15.64
C LYS A 100 -3.55 -11.96 14.45
N ILE A 101 -4.84 -12.15 14.70
CA ILE A 101 -5.88 -12.07 13.67
C ILE A 101 -5.92 -10.66 13.07
N ASP A 102 -5.91 -9.62 13.92
CA ASP A 102 -5.99 -8.22 13.49
C ASP A 102 -4.78 -7.78 12.66
N THR A 103 -3.58 -8.25 13.01
CA THR A 103 -2.36 -7.92 12.27
C THR A 103 -2.24 -8.67 10.95
N LEU A 104 -2.69 -9.93 10.89
CA LEU A 104 -2.52 -10.78 9.70
C LEU A 104 -3.65 -10.65 8.70
N LEU A 105 -4.87 -10.33 9.13
CA LEU A 105 -6.05 -10.34 8.27
C LEU A 105 -6.50 -8.92 7.88
N THR A 106 -5.54 -8.02 7.68
CA THR A 106 -5.80 -6.69 7.13
C THR A 106 -6.00 -6.76 5.61
N PRO A 107 -6.74 -5.81 5.01
CA PRO A 107 -6.94 -5.77 3.55
C PRO A 107 -5.63 -5.79 2.74
N ASP A 108 -4.60 -5.08 3.21
CA ASP A 108 -3.30 -5.02 2.55
C ASP A 108 -2.55 -6.35 2.63
N THR A 109 -2.56 -7.01 3.78
CA THR A 109 -1.94 -8.33 3.96
C THR A 109 -2.65 -9.36 3.10
N LEU A 110 -3.98 -9.39 3.11
CA LEU A 110 -4.80 -10.29 2.28
C LEU A 110 -4.51 -10.11 0.79
N LYS A 111 -4.51 -8.87 0.30
CA LYS A 111 -4.15 -8.57 -1.09
C LYS A 111 -2.71 -8.95 -1.41
N GLY A 112 -1.80 -8.76 -0.45
CA GLY A 112 -0.38 -9.10 -0.60
C GLY A 112 -0.13 -10.60 -0.77
N VAL A 113 -0.74 -11.44 0.08
CA VAL A 113 -0.54 -12.90 0.06
C VAL A 113 -1.32 -13.60 -1.06
N LEU A 114 -2.50 -13.08 -1.42
CA LEU A 114 -3.30 -13.63 -2.52
C LEU A 114 -2.70 -13.35 -3.90
N ASN A 115 -1.84 -12.34 -4.01
CA ASN A 115 -1.03 -12.06 -5.20
C ASN A 115 0.42 -12.55 -5.06
N GLY A 116 0.71 -13.35 -4.02
CA GLY A 116 2.03 -13.86 -3.69
C GLY A 116 2.46 -15.08 -4.52
N PRO A 117 3.67 -15.60 -4.29
CA PRO A 117 4.18 -16.82 -4.94
C PRO A 117 3.37 -18.08 -4.64
N ASN A 118 2.64 -18.15 -3.52
CA ASN A 118 1.83 -19.32 -3.15
C ASN A 118 0.36 -18.97 -2.85
N PRO A 119 -0.39 -18.47 -3.86
CA PRO A 119 -1.73 -17.96 -3.64
C PRO A 119 -2.70 -19.09 -3.29
N LYS A 120 -2.54 -20.30 -3.85
CA LYS A 120 -3.42 -21.45 -3.59
C LYS A 120 -3.39 -21.91 -2.13
N ALA A 121 -2.20 -22.02 -1.53
CA ALA A 121 -2.08 -22.41 -0.13
C ALA A 121 -2.70 -21.34 0.78
N CYS A 122 -2.42 -20.07 0.50
CA CYS A 122 -3.00 -18.95 1.26
C CYS A 122 -4.52 -18.89 1.13
N THR A 123 -5.09 -19.06 -0.07
CA THR A 123 -6.54 -19.17 -0.26
C THR A 123 -7.12 -20.30 0.58
N LYS A 124 -6.51 -21.49 0.59
CA LYS A 124 -6.99 -22.61 1.40
C LYS A 124 -6.98 -22.29 2.89
N ALA A 125 -5.89 -21.70 3.41
CA ALA A 125 -5.80 -21.28 4.81
C ALA A 125 -6.84 -20.20 5.15
N LEU A 126 -7.01 -19.20 4.29
CA LEU A 126 -7.99 -18.13 4.47
C LEU A 126 -9.43 -18.64 4.42
N THR A 127 -9.74 -19.63 3.56
CA THR A 127 -11.05 -20.30 3.55
C THR A 127 -11.31 -21.04 4.87
N LEU A 128 -10.30 -21.72 5.44
CA LEU A 128 -10.44 -22.37 6.74
C LEU A 128 -10.71 -21.33 7.84
N ILE A 129 -9.96 -20.23 7.83
CA ILE A 129 -10.15 -19.12 8.79
C ILE A 129 -11.56 -18.54 8.67
N GLU A 130 -12.01 -18.21 7.46
CA GLU A 130 -13.36 -17.69 7.20
C GLU A 130 -14.43 -18.68 7.70
N THR A 131 -14.24 -19.98 7.48
CA THR A 131 -15.20 -21.00 7.91
C THR A 131 -15.33 -21.05 9.44
N GLN A 132 -14.26 -20.80 10.18
CA GLN A 132 -14.27 -20.82 11.65
C GLN A 132 -14.74 -19.49 12.26
N LEU A 133 -14.55 -18.37 11.55
CA LEU A 133 -14.90 -17.03 12.04
C LEU A 133 -16.20 -16.48 11.47
N ASN A 134 -16.85 -17.18 10.53
CA ASN A 134 -18.12 -16.71 9.98
C ASN A 134 -19.22 -16.69 11.05
N LYS A 135 -20.26 -15.90 10.76
CA LYS A 135 -21.39 -15.67 11.65
C LYS A 135 -22.03 -16.95 12.19
N ASN A 136 -22.15 -18.00 11.38
CA ASN A 136 -22.76 -19.26 11.82
C ASN A 136 -21.88 -19.99 12.84
N ALA A 137 -20.57 -20.06 12.58
CA ALA A 137 -19.61 -20.69 13.49
C ALA A 137 -19.48 -19.92 14.81
N ILE A 138 -19.39 -18.59 14.72
CA ILE A 138 -19.34 -17.71 15.90
C ILE A 138 -20.63 -17.82 16.72
N ASN A 139 -21.81 -17.71 16.11
CA ASN A 139 -23.08 -17.87 16.83
C ASN A 139 -23.21 -19.25 17.49
N SER A 140 -22.73 -20.30 16.83
CA SER A 140 -22.71 -21.65 17.41
C SER A 140 -21.80 -21.75 18.64
N ALA A 141 -20.71 -20.96 18.71
CA ALA A 141 -19.84 -20.90 19.88
C ALA A 141 -20.42 -19.98 20.99
N LEU A 142 -21.12 -18.91 20.61
CA LEU A 142 -21.73 -17.96 21.53
C LEU A 142 -22.94 -18.51 22.28
N THR A 143 -23.83 -19.22 21.57
CA THR A 143 -25.11 -19.69 22.12
C THR A 143 -24.98 -20.39 23.50
N PRO A 144 -24.06 -21.36 23.71
CA PRO A 144 -23.89 -21.97 25.02
C PRO A 144 -23.35 -20.99 26.07
N ILE A 145 -22.42 -20.10 25.70
CA ILE A 145 -21.85 -19.09 26.59
C ILE A 145 -22.93 -18.12 27.07
N GLU A 146 -23.74 -17.59 26.16
CA GLU A 146 -24.85 -16.69 26.49
C GLU A 146 -25.88 -17.38 27.39
N THR A 147 -26.19 -18.64 27.12
CA THR A 147 -27.11 -19.44 27.96
C THR A 147 -26.57 -19.56 29.39
N GLU A 148 -25.29 -19.91 29.54
CA GLU A 148 -24.64 -19.99 30.86
C GLU A 148 -24.67 -18.65 31.61
N GLN A 149 -24.45 -17.52 30.92
CA GLN A 149 -24.50 -16.20 31.53
C GLN A 149 -25.92 -15.79 31.95
N VAL A 150 -26.93 -16.12 31.14
CA VAL A 150 -28.34 -15.90 31.49
C VAL A 150 -28.73 -16.73 32.72
N GLU A 151 -28.28 -17.98 32.81
CA GLU A 151 -28.50 -18.83 33.98
C GLU A 151 -27.78 -18.29 35.22
N ALA A 152 -26.52 -17.86 35.09
CA ALA A 152 -25.77 -17.23 36.17
C ALA A 152 -26.47 -15.97 36.70
N TYR A 153 -27.00 -15.15 35.79
CA TYR A 153 -27.79 -13.96 36.14
C TYR A 153 -29.04 -14.34 36.95
N ARG A 154 -29.83 -15.29 36.46
CA ARG A 154 -31.05 -15.76 37.14
C ARG A 154 -30.76 -16.33 38.52
N ASN A 155 -29.77 -17.22 38.61
CA ASN A 155 -29.36 -17.85 39.86
C ASN A 155 -28.92 -16.82 40.90
N TYR A 156 -28.21 -15.77 40.48
CA TYR A 156 -27.82 -14.69 41.38
C TYR A 156 -29.04 -13.91 41.89
N ILE A 157 -29.95 -13.51 41.01
CA ILE A 157 -31.17 -12.77 41.40
C ILE A 157 -32.01 -13.60 42.36
N ASP A 158 -32.25 -14.87 42.04
CA ASP A 158 -33.07 -15.76 42.87
C ASP A 158 -32.45 -15.93 44.26
N SER A 159 -31.14 -16.13 44.33
CA SER A 159 -30.41 -16.22 45.61
C SER A 159 -30.45 -14.92 46.40
N ALA A 160 -30.25 -13.77 45.73
CA ALA A 160 -30.26 -12.45 46.36
C ALA A 160 -31.65 -12.12 46.92
N MET A 161 -32.71 -12.40 46.16
CA MET A 161 -34.10 -12.20 46.58
C MET A 161 -34.51 -13.15 47.70
N PHE A 162 -34.08 -14.42 47.64
CA PHE A 162 -34.31 -15.38 48.71
C PHE A 162 -33.68 -14.91 50.02
N ASN A 163 -32.42 -14.49 49.98
CA ASN A 163 -31.70 -13.98 51.15
C ASN A 163 -32.36 -12.71 51.72
N LEU A 164 -32.82 -11.79 50.86
CA LEU A 164 -33.59 -10.63 51.30
C LEU A 164 -34.87 -11.06 52.02
N LYS A 165 -35.65 -11.97 51.42
CA LYS A 165 -36.89 -12.49 52.01
C LYS A 165 -36.63 -13.14 53.37
N ALA A 166 -35.61 -13.98 53.47
CA ALA A 166 -35.21 -14.62 54.73
C ALA A 166 -34.87 -13.58 55.81
N SER A 167 -34.11 -12.54 55.43
CA SER A 167 -33.72 -11.46 56.34
C SER A 167 -34.93 -10.62 56.79
N LEU A 168 -35.90 -10.38 55.91
CA LEU A 168 -37.12 -9.64 56.24
C LEU A 168 -38.03 -10.39 57.22
N MET A 169 -38.07 -11.72 57.14
CA MET A 169 -38.91 -12.54 58.03
C MET A 169 -38.43 -12.50 59.48
N SER A 170 -37.12 -12.36 59.72
CA SER A 170 -36.52 -12.30 61.06
C SER A 170 -36.30 -10.87 61.58
N ALA A 171 -36.40 -9.86 60.72
CA ALA A 171 -36.16 -8.47 61.09
C ALA A 171 -37.36 -7.79 61.79
N PRO A 172 -37.09 -6.85 62.72
CA PRO A 172 -38.11 -5.98 63.30
C PRO A 172 -38.86 -5.15 62.24
N PRO A 173 -40.18 -4.93 62.37
CA PRO A 173 -40.98 -4.22 61.36
C PRO A 173 -40.42 -2.87 60.92
N GLU A 174 -39.90 -2.09 61.87
CA GLU A 174 -39.33 -0.75 61.66
C GLU A 174 -38.08 -0.75 60.76
N SER A 175 -37.32 -1.84 60.72
CA SER A 175 -36.08 -1.95 59.92
C SER A 175 -36.33 -2.47 58.50
N ARG A 176 -37.46 -3.13 58.25
CA ARG A 176 -37.74 -3.83 56.97
C ARG A 176 -37.69 -2.92 55.76
N PHE A 177 -38.24 -1.71 55.89
CA PHE A 177 -38.28 -0.75 54.79
C PHE A 177 -36.88 -0.27 54.39
N GLU A 178 -36.01 0.03 55.37
CA GLU A 178 -34.62 0.40 55.09
C GLU A 178 -33.83 -0.78 54.50
N MET A 179 -34.11 -2.02 54.90
CA MET A 179 -33.48 -3.21 54.29
C MET A 179 -33.82 -3.34 52.80
N VAL A 180 -35.10 -3.17 52.43
CA VAL A 180 -35.51 -3.19 51.00
C VAL A 180 -34.88 -2.03 50.24
N ARG A 181 -34.87 -0.83 50.82
CA ARG A 181 -34.23 0.34 50.21
C ARG A 181 -32.73 0.13 50.01
N ALA A 182 -32.03 -0.41 51.00
CA ALA A 182 -30.61 -0.72 50.92
C ALA A 182 -30.33 -1.78 49.86
N PHE A 183 -31.15 -2.85 49.80
CA PHE A 183 -31.05 -3.85 48.74
C PHE A 183 -31.21 -3.23 47.34
N SER A 184 -32.24 -2.41 47.14
CA SER A 184 -32.49 -1.76 45.84
C SER A 184 -31.40 -0.78 45.42
N ARG A 185 -30.69 -0.17 46.37
CA ARG A 185 -29.59 0.78 46.09
C ARG A 185 -28.22 0.12 46.00
N ARG A 186 -28.11 -1.14 46.41
CA ARG A 186 -26.85 -1.87 46.44
C ARG A 186 -26.42 -2.16 45.01
N GLU A 187 -25.14 -1.93 44.74
CA GLU A 187 -24.54 -2.42 43.51
C GLU A 187 -24.36 -3.95 43.59
N HIS A 188 -24.87 -4.64 42.59
CA HIS A 188 -24.79 -6.08 42.48
C HIS A 188 -23.62 -6.44 41.56
N ALA A 189 -22.39 -6.45 42.10
CA ALA A 189 -21.17 -6.70 41.33
C ALA A 189 -21.24 -7.90 40.37
N PRO A 190 -21.84 -9.05 40.73
CA PRO A 190 -22.00 -10.16 39.78
C PRO A 190 -22.84 -9.80 38.54
N LEU A 191 -23.90 -9.00 38.70
CA LEU A 191 -24.71 -8.54 37.58
C LEU A 191 -23.94 -7.56 36.69
N THR A 192 -23.20 -6.63 37.31
CA THR A 192 -22.33 -5.69 36.58
C THR A 192 -21.26 -6.45 35.79
N ASN A 193 -20.65 -7.47 36.38
CA ASN A 193 -19.64 -8.30 35.73
C ASN A 193 -20.22 -9.11 34.56
N ILE A 194 -21.40 -9.74 34.73
CA ILE A 194 -22.08 -10.46 33.64
C ILE A 194 -22.42 -9.50 32.49
N GLN A 195 -22.92 -8.31 32.80
CA GLN A 195 -23.24 -7.31 31.78
C GLN A 195 -22.00 -6.86 31.01
N HIS A 196 -20.90 -6.58 31.71
CA HIS A 196 -19.64 -6.20 31.09
C HIS A 196 -19.11 -7.33 30.19
N TYR A 197 -19.12 -8.56 30.70
CA TYR A 197 -18.68 -9.74 29.96
C TYR A 197 -19.48 -9.95 28.66
N ILE A 198 -20.82 -9.88 28.71
CA ILE A 198 -21.68 -10.01 27.53
C ILE A 198 -21.41 -8.91 26.50
N ASN A 199 -21.20 -7.66 26.95
CA ASN A 199 -20.86 -6.57 26.03
C ASN A 199 -19.51 -6.81 25.34
N THR A 200 -18.49 -7.18 26.10
CA THR A 200 -17.17 -7.53 25.55
C THR A 200 -17.26 -8.69 24.56
N LEU A 201 -18.04 -9.72 24.92
CA LEU A 201 -18.26 -10.90 24.08
C LEU A 201 -18.91 -10.52 22.74
N LYS A 202 -19.94 -9.67 22.79
CA LYS A 202 -20.61 -9.15 21.62
C LYS A 202 -19.62 -8.41 20.70
N ASP A 203 -18.89 -7.43 21.22
CA ASP A 203 -17.95 -6.62 20.44
C ASP A 203 -16.88 -7.49 19.77
N LYS A 204 -16.31 -8.45 20.50
CA LYS A 204 -15.30 -9.37 19.96
C LYS A 204 -15.88 -10.29 18.89
N SER A 205 -17.10 -10.78 19.09
CA SER A 205 -17.75 -11.68 18.14
C SER A 205 -18.15 -10.99 16.83
N GLU A 206 -18.64 -9.75 16.90
CA GLU A 206 -18.96 -8.92 15.74
C GLU A 206 -17.70 -8.63 14.94
N HIS A 207 -16.61 -8.24 15.62
CA HIS A 207 -15.32 -7.99 15.00
C HIS A 207 -14.76 -9.21 14.26
N LEU A 208 -14.83 -10.41 14.86
CA LEU A 208 -14.42 -11.66 14.18
C LEU A 208 -15.28 -11.94 12.94
N CYS A 209 -16.58 -11.68 12.98
CA CYS A 209 -17.48 -11.84 11.83
C CYS A 209 -17.17 -10.83 10.71
N ASP A 210 -16.79 -9.61 11.05
CA ASP A 210 -16.41 -8.57 10.09
C ASP A 210 -15.10 -8.96 9.38
N ILE A 211 -14.13 -9.48 10.12
CA ILE A 211 -12.89 -10.03 9.55
C ILE A 211 -13.20 -11.20 8.62
N ALA A 212 -14.07 -12.14 9.02
CA ALA A 212 -14.47 -13.25 8.16
C ALA A 212 -15.11 -12.74 6.85
N THR A 213 -15.93 -11.70 6.93
CA THR A 213 -16.54 -11.06 5.76
C THR A 213 -15.49 -10.45 4.84
N GLN A 214 -14.51 -9.72 5.39
CA GLN A 214 -13.39 -9.17 4.60
C GLN A 214 -12.55 -10.26 3.94
N VAL A 215 -12.24 -11.34 4.65
CA VAL A 215 -11.52 -12.50 4.10
C VAL A 215 -12.31 -13.14 2.96
N ARG A 216 -13.62 -13.33 3.14
CA ARG A 216 -14.52 -13.86 2.10
C ARG A 216 -14.54 -12.97 0.86
N GLU A 217 -14.64 -11.66 1.02
CA GLU A 217 -14.61 -10.70 -0.08
C GLU A 217 -13.27 -10.74 -0.82
N ALA A 218 -12.15 -10.80 -0.10
CA ALA A 218 -10.82 -10.91 -0.70
C ALA A 218 -10.63 -12.20 -1.51
N ILE A 219 -11.13 -13.33 -1.02
CA ILE A 219 -11.12 -14.60 -1.76
C ILE A 219 -12.09 -14.55 -2.94
N GLY A 220 -13.30 -14.02 -2.75
CA GLY A 220 -14.37 -13.95 -3.74
C GLY A 220 -14.03 -13.05 -4.93
N ALA A 221 -13.29 -11.95 -4.71
CA ALA A 221 -12.78 -11.09 -5.78
C ALA A 221 -11.92 -11.86 -6.80
N LEU A 222 -11.28 -12.97 -6.40
CA LEU A 222 -10.54 -13.84 -7.31
C LEU A 222 -11.45 -14.80 -8.11
N GLN A 223 -12.63 -15.14 -7.59
CA GLN A 223 -13.59 -16.04 -8.26
C GLN A 223 -14.36 -15.33 -9.38
N PHE A 224 -14.57 -14.02 -9.27
CA PHE A 224 -15.22 -13.21 -10.31
C PHE A 224 -14.25 -12.53 -11.29
N ALA A 225 -12.94 -12.68 -11.08
CA ALA A 225 -11.92 -12.20 -12.02
C ALA A 225 -11.78 -13.07 -13.29
N HIS A 226 -12.58 -14.11 -13.45
CA HIS A 226 -12.75 -14.79 -14.75
C HIS A 226 -14.21 -15.18 -15.00
N PRO A 227 -14.84 -14.47 -15.94
CA PRO A 227 -15.44 -15.12 -17.10
C PRO A 227 -14.85 -14.51 -18.38
N GLU A 228 -14.52 -15.36 -19.35
CA GLU A 228 -14.45 -15.10 -20.81
C GLU A 228 -14.26 -13.64 -21.30
N GLU A 229 -13.29 -13.46 -22.22
CA GLU A 229 -12.77 -12.19 -22.80
C GLU A 229 -11.65 -11.58 -21.94
N TRP A 230 -10.39 -11.48 -22.36
CA TRP A 230 -9.89 -11.09 -23.67
C TRP A 230 -8.78 -12.03 -24.14
N ARG A 231 -8.89 -12.54 -25.37
CA ARG A 231 -7.71 -12.98 -26.13
C ARG A 231 -6.79 -11.78 -26.34
N LYS A 232 -5.67 -11.76 -25.65
CA LYS A 232 -4.41 -11.17 -26.12
C LYS A 232 -3.28 -12.10 -25.72
N ASP A 233 -3.01 -13.06 -26.60
CA ASP A 233 -1.71 -13.66 -26.73
C ASP A 233 -0.62 -12.55 -26.84
N ASP A 234 0.56 -12.84 -26.28
CA ASP A 234 1.83 -12.10 -26.41
C ASP A 234 2.17 -10.91 -25.49
N TYR A 235 1.73 -10.90 -24.23
CA TYR A 235 2.49 -10.19 -23.18
C TYR A 235 2.66 -11.04 -21.92
N ARG A 236 3.83 -11.67 -21.80
CA ARG A 236 4.32 -12.18 -20.51
C ARG A 236 4.59 -10.97 -19.61
N GLU A 237 3.62 -10.58 -18.79
CA GLU A 237 3.85 -9.67 -17.68
C GLU A 237 4.97 -10.23 -16.79
N PRO A 238 6.02 -9.46 -16.47
CA PRO A 238 6.98 -9.88 -15.46
C PRO A 238 6.25 -9.99 -14.13
N ALA A 239 6.27 -11.18 -13.54
CA ALA A 239 5.74 -11.47 -12.21
C ALA A 239 6.28 -10.46 -11.19
N GLY A 240 5.45 -9.52 -10.73
CA GLY A 240 5.89 -8.50 -9.77
C GLY A 240 5.01 -7.25 -9.60
N GLY A 241 3.81 -7.40 -9.03
CA GLY A 241 3.24 -6.38 -8.14
C GLY A 241 1.90 -5.74 -8.56
N LEU A 242 0.82 -6.13 -7.88
CA LEU A 242 -0.52 -5.50 -7.97
C LEU A 242 -0.74 -4.35 -6.95
N HIS A 243 0.32 -3.61 -6.59
CA HIS A 243 0.18 -2.39 -5.79
C HIS A 243 0.52 -1.18 -6.68
N ALA A 244 -0.36 -0.18 -6.67
CA ALA A 244 -0.10 1.13 -7.24
C ALA A 244 1.10 1.75 -6.52
N ARG A 245 2.18 2.01 -7.26
CA ARG A 245 3.37 2.65 -6.72
C ARG A 245 3.34 4.14 -7.01
N THR A 246 3.59 4.97 -6.01
CA THR A 246 3.78 6.41 -6.20
C THR A 246 5.26 6.74 -6.14
N TYR A 247 5.72 7.56 -7.08
CA TYR A 247 7.06 8.11 -7.12
C TYR A 247 6.96 9.63 -6.99
N SER A 248 7.25 10.18 -5.81
CA SER A 248 7.15 11.61 -5.56
C SER A 248 8.45 12.37 -5.79
N PHE A 249 8.30 13.61 -6.27
CA PHE A 249 9.36 14.60 -6.39
C PHE A 249 8.92 15.89 -5.71
N ALA A 250 9.62 16.27 -4.64
CA ALA A 250 9.35 17.48 -3.88
C ALA A 250 9.98 18.71 -4.53
N HIS A 251 11.16 18.55 -5.13
CA HIS A 251 11.94 19.65 -5.69
C HIS A 251 12.50 19.35 -7.09
N MET A 252 12.63 20.40 -7.92
CA MET A 252 13.14 20.26 -9.29
C MET A 252 14.60 19.76 -9.35
N ASN A 253 15.42 20.07 -8.34
CA ASN A 253 16.83 19.67 -8.29
C ASN A 253 17.03 18.18 -7.97
N GLU A 254 15.99 17.44 -7.59
CA GLU A 254 16.06 15.99 -7.38
C GLU A 254 16.32 15.21 -8.67
N SER A 255 16.01 15.80 -9.83
CA SER A 255 16.12 15.12 -11.12
C SER A 255 16.35 16.14 -12.23
N THR A 256 17.60 16.43 -12.55
CA THR A 256 17.97 17.43 -13.57
C THR A 256 18.28 16.78 -14.92
N LEU A 257 18.44 17.57 -15.99
CA LEU A 257 18.82 17.02 -17.30
C LEU A 257 20.20 16.34 -17.30
N GLU A 258 21.16 16.87 -16.55
CA GLU A 258 22.50 16.27 -16.39
C GLU A 258 22.47 15.05 -15.45
N HIS A 259 21.59 15.11 -14.45
CA HIS A 259 21.41 14.08 -13.44
C HIS A 259 19.97 13.55 -13.36
N PRO A 260 19.43 12.90 -14.42
CA PRO A 260 18.05 12.43 -14.38
C PRO A 260 17.91 11.20 -13.50
N SER A 261 16.85 11.18 -12.71
CA SER A 261 16.35 10.01 -12.00
C SER A 261 15.76 9.01 -12.99
N GLU A 262 15.94 7.72 -12.70
CA GLU A 262 15.38 6.62 -13.49
C GLU A 262 14.35 5.83 -12.70
N ILE A 263 13.18 5.60 -13.28
CA ILE A 263 12.18 4.66 -12.75
C ILE A 263 12.14 3.44 -13.67
N ARG A 264 12.52 2.26 -13.18
CA ARG A 264 12.73 1.07 -14.02
C ARG A 264 11.53 0.13 -14.18
N ASN A 265 10.57 0.21 -13.26
CA ASN A 265 9.45 -0.73 -13.16
C ASN A 265 8.10 -0.01 -13.09
N PHE A 266 7.91 0.98 -13.98
CA PHE A 266 6.68 1.77 -14.02
C PHE A 266 5.61 1.07 -14.85
N VAL A 267 4.40 0.97 -14.31
CA VAL A 267 3.25 0.40 -15.01
C VAL A 267 2.16 1.43 -15.22
N THR A 268 1.92 1.75 -16.50
CA THR A 268 0.91 2.69 -16.98
C THR A 268 -0.48 2.36 -16.44
N GLY A 269 -1.24 3.36 -15.97
CA GLY A 269 -2.58 3.17 -15.43
C GLY A 269 -2.65 2.56 -14.03
N ARG A 270 -1.51 2.21 -13.43
CA ARG A 270 -1.42 1.65 -12.08
C ARG A 270 -0.53 2.52 -11.19
N ASP A 271 0.69 2.77 -11.65
CA ASP A 271 1.66 3.57 -10.90
C ASP A 271 1.42 5.07 -11.14
N LYS A 272 1.84 5.90 -10.19
CA LYS A 272 1.66 7.35 -10.19
C LYS A 272 2.99 8.07 -10.09
N LEU A 273 3.14 9.13 -10.88
CA LEU A 273 4.25 10.07 -10.80
C LEU A 273 3.73 11.35 -10.14
N ASP A 274 4.12 11.61 -8.90
CA ASP A 274 3.65 12.77 -8.14
C ASP A 274 4.65 13.93 -8.27
N LEU A 275 4.20 14.99 -8.94
CA LEU A 275 4.92 16.23 -9.19
C LEU A 275 4.30 17.41 -8.41
N SER A 276 3.34 17.18 -7.53
CA SER A 276 2.67 18.23 -6.74
C SER A 276 3.64 19.04 -5.88
N GLY A 277 4.75 18.45 -5.45
CA GLY A 277 5.83 19.15 -4.75
C GLY A 277 6.50 20.21 -5.62
N ILE A 278 6.76 19.88 -6.90
CA ILE A 278 7.31 20.82 -7.88
C ILE A 278 6.31 21.95 -8.18
N GLY A 279 5.01 21.64 -8.31
CA GLY A 279 3.97 22.66 -8.47
C GLY A 279 3.95 23.66 -7.30
N ARG A 280 4.05 23.15 -6.06
CA ARG A 280 4.19 23.98 -4.85
C ARG A 280 5.47 24.82 -4.85
N GLN A 281 6.61 24.25 -5.27
CA GLN A 281 7.87 24.98 -5.38
C GLN A 281 7.79 26.14 -6.37
N LEU A 282 7.13 25.95 -7.51
CA LEU A 282 6.94 26.98 -8.53
C LEU A 282 5.80 27.95 -8.20
N ASN A 283 5.03 27.68 -7.14
CA ASN A 283 3.81 28.38 -6.77
C ASN A 283 2.81 28.50 -7.94
N LYS A 284 2.69 27.42 -8.74
CA LYS A 284 1.87 27.36 -9.96
C LYS A 284 1.32 25.95 -10.20
N PRO A 285 0.11 25.83 -10.77
CA PRO A 285 -0.39 24.55 -11.25
C PRO A 285 0.48 24.07 -12.43
N LEU A 286 0.80 22.78 -12.45
CA LEU A 286 1.54 22.20 -13.58
C LEU A 286 0.57 21.81 -14.69
N GLN A 287 0.95 22.05 -15.95
CA GLN A 287 0.10 21.81 -17.10
C GLN A 287 0.82 20.97 -18.16
N CYS A 288 0.21 19.87 -18.59
CA CYS A 288 0.70 19.10 -19.73
C CYS A 288 0.54 19.88 -21.04
N VAL A 289 1.62 20.00 -21.80
CA VAL A 289 1.66 20.66 -23.11
C VAL A 289 2.38 19.78 -24.14
N ASN A 290 1.96 19.89 -25.40
CA ASN A 290 2.62 19.17 -26.50
C ASN A 290 3.98 19.78 -26.87
N ARG A 291 4.10 21.12 -26.74
CA ARG A 291 5.32 21.88 -27.02
C ARG A 291 5.48 22.95 -25.96
N LEU A 292 6.66 23.03 -25.37
CA LEU A 292 6.99 24.09 -24.40
C LEU A 292 6.88 25.45 -25.09
N SER A 293 6.07 26.34 -24.52
CA SER A 293 6.00 27.75 -24.92
C SER A 293 7.01 28.60 -24.14
N GLY A 294 7.63 28.01 -23.10
CA GLY A 294 8.62 28.65 -22.24
C GLY A 294 8.03 29.25 -20.97
N HIS A 295 6.75 28.99 -20.68
CA HIS A 295 6.15 29.33 -19.39
C HIS A 295 6.63 28.35 -18.32
N SER A 296 6.77 28.84 -17.09
CA SER A 296 7.03 28.03 -15.90
C SER A 296 5.86 27.07 -15.63
N GLY A 297 6.16 25.83 -15.26
CA GLY A 297 5.16 24.83 -14.87
C GLY A 297 4.58 24.03 -16.03
N GLU A 298 5.12 24.16 -17.23
CA GLU A 298 4.75 23.30 -18.37
C GLU A 298 5.40 21.93 -18.24
N ILE A 299 4.59 20.88 -18.34
CA ILE A 299 5.03 19.49 -18.36
C ILE A 299 5.04 19.03 -19.82
N GLN A 300 6.18 18.48 -20.25
CA GLN A 300 6.26 17.80 -21.54
C GLN A 300 6.53 16.31 -21.33
N LEU A 301 5.67 15.49 -21.93
CA LEU A 301 5.71 14.05 -21.86
C LEU A 301 6.08 13.50 -23.24
N HIS A 302 7.23 12.84 -23.34
CA HIS A 302 7.68 12.15 -24.54
C HIS A 302 7.68 10.65 -24.30
N TYR A 303 7.30 9.86 -25.32
CA TYR A 303 7.31 8.40 -25.25
C TYR A 303 7.90 7.81 -26.53
N SER A 304 8.95 7.00 -26.38
CA SER A 304 9.51 6.18 -27.46
C SER A 304 8.99 4.75 -27.34
N ARG A 305 8.14 4.34 -28.31
CA ARG A 305 7.62 2.96 -28.38
C ARG A 305 8.72 1.94 -28.67
N ALA A 306 9.75 2.32 -29.42
CA ALA A 306 10.86 1.43 -29.78
C ALA A 306 11.70 1.02 -28.56
N LYS A 307 11.84 1.92 -27.58
CA LYS A 307 12.59 1.69 -26.33
C LYS A 307 11.71 1.46 -25.11
N ASN A 308 10.38 1.48 -25.28
CA ASN A 308 9.41 1.49 -24.19
C ASN A 308 9.80 2.44 -23.05
N THR A 309 10.17 3.67 -23.40
CA THR A 309 10.74 4.65 -22.47
C THR A 309 10.00 5.97 -22.59
N SER A 310 9.61 6.53 -21.46
CA SER A 310 9.05 7.88 -21.36
C SER A 310 10.05 8.83 -20.72
N VAL A 311 10.06 10.07 -21.17
CA VAL A 311 10.78 11.17 -20.52
C VAL A 311 9.75 12.23 -20.16
N VAL A 312 9.65 12.51 -18.86
CA VAL A 312 8.80 13.59 -18.33
C VAL A 312 9.70 14.74 -17.95
N SER A 313 9.37 15.93 -18.42
CA SER A 313 10.15 17.14 -18.18
C SER A 313 9.27 18.29 -17.71
N VAL A 314 9.79 19.12 -16.81
CA VAL A 314 9.09 20.32 -16.31
C VAL A 314 9.95 21.56 -16.52
N SER A 315 9.35 22.62 -17.08
CA SER A 315 10.01 23.91 -17.27
C SER A 315 10.00 24.75 -15.98
N ALA A 316 11.16 25.33 -15.63
CA ALA A 316 11.22 26.32 -14.55
C ALA A 316 10.94 27.74 -15.07
N ASN A 317 11.62 28.17 -16.15
CA ASN A 317 11.48 29.50 -16.76
C ASN A 317 12.00 29.46 -18.22
N ARG A 318 11.63 30.46 -19.04
CA ARG A 318 11.96 30.65 -20.48
C ARG A 318 12.99 29.66 -21.05
N GLY A 319 12.48 28.55 -21.59
CA GLY A 319 13.24 27.62 -22.43
C GLY A 319 14.22 26.68 -21.70
N GLN A 320 14.32 26.74 -20.38
CA GLN A 320 15.17 25.84 -19.59
C GLN A 320 14.31 24.80 -18.87
N THR A 321 14.46 23.54 -19.26
CA THR A 321 13.95 22.43 -18.48
C THR A 321 14.81 22.27 -17.24
N ALA A 322 14.18 22.41 -16.09
CA ALA A 322 14.88 22.32 -14.80
C ALA A 322 14.64 20.97 -14.11
N PHE A 323 13.65 20.20 -14.56
CA PHE A 323 13.38 18.86 -14.07
C PHE A 323 13.19 17.87 -15.23
N VAL A 324 13.83 16.70 -15.14
CA VAL A 324 13.72 15.60 -16.10
C VAL A 324 13.74 14.29 -15.37
N VAL A 325 12.74 13.44 -15.56
CA VAL A 325 12.73 12.05 -15.08
C VAL A 325 12.57 11.09 -16.25
N LYS A 326 13.39 10.04 -16.25
CA LYS A 326 13.35 8.97 -17.24
C LYS A 326 12.60 7.77 -16.66
N VAL A 327 11.63 7.25 -17.40
CA VAL A 327 10.77 6.17 -16.97
C VAL A 327 10.80 5.04 -18.00
N PHE A 328 11.20 3.85 -17.58
CA PHE A 328 11.08 2.64 -18.38
C PHE A 328 9.64 2.13 -18.23
N GLY A 329 8.87 2.29 -19.31
CA GLY A 329 7.42 2.17 -19.34
C GLY A 329 6.76 3.40 -19.96
N GLN A 330 5.51 3.26 -20.41
CA GLN A 330 4.71 4.39 -20.89
C GLN A 330 4.15 5.17 -19.69
N VAL A 331 4.39 6.47 -19.64
CA VAL A 331 3.69 7.39 -18.75
C VAL A 331 2.61 8.09 -19.57
N LYS A 332 1.39 8.20 -19.04
CA LYS A 332 0.30 9.00 -19.61
C LYS A 332 -0.05 10.14 -18.66
N GLU A 333 -0.75 11.16 -19.18
CA GLU A 333 -1.22 12.29 -18.37
C GLU A 333 -2.03 11.84 -17.14
N ARG A 334 -2.90 10.83 -17.30
CA ARG A 334 -3.66 10.22 -16.19
C ARG A 334 -2.80 9.57 -15.10
N ASP A 335 -1.53 9.30 -15.38
CA ASP A 335 -0.59 8.68 -14.43
C ASP A 335 0.19 9.76 -13.64
N LEU A 336 0.01 11.04 -13.98
CA LEU A 336 0.60 12.17 -13.26
C LEU A 336 -0.34 12.64 -12.13
N SER A 337 0.24 12.98 -10.99
CA SER A 337 -0.42 13.75 -9.93
C SER A 337 0.28 15.11 -9.87
N VAL A 338 -0.45 16.20 -10.11
CA VAL A 338 0.07 17.57 -10.25
C VAL A 338 -0.69 18.54 -9.37
#